data_AF-G9NJX2-F1
#
_entry.id   AF-G9NJX2-F1
#
_cell.length_a   1.000
_cell.length_b   1.000
_cell.length_c   1.000
_cell.angle_alpha   90.00
_cell.angle_beta   90.00
_cell.angle_gamma   90.00
#
_symmetry.space_group_name_H-M   'P 1'
#
loop_
_entity.id
_entity.type
_entity.pdbx_description
1 polymer ?
#
loop_
_entity_poly.entity_id
_entity_poly.type
_entity_poly.pdbx_seq_one_letter_code
_entity_poly.pdbx_strand_id
1 'polypeptide(L)'
;MPLVVPGIMTNPEDKTQEWANKLVGKTFSESESNETMFCKKDLPETHRIIKPGQPVTRDFRPERLNVHLKEDGSVSHVVHG
;
A
#
# COMPACT_ATOMS: atom_id res chain seq x y z
N MET A 1 8.88 33.00 -12.74
CA MET A 1 9.07 32.77 -11.30
C MET A 1 9.60 31.35 -11.13
N PRO A 2 10.80 31.15 -10.55
CA PRO A 2 11.32 29.80 -10.32
C PRO A 2 10.57 29.16 -9.14
N LEU A 3 9.90 28.03 -9.37
CA LEU A 3 9.22 27.25 -8.34
C LEU A 3 10.27 26.42 -7.60
N VAL A 4 10.79 26.95 -6.50
CA VAL A 4 11.48 26.14 -5.49
C VAL A 4 10.41 25.30 -4.79
N VAL A 5 10.46 23.98 -4.97
CA VAL A 5 9.77 23.00 -4.12
C VAL A 5 10.75 22.59 -3.00
N PRO A 6 10.63 23.13 -1.78
CA PRO A 6 11.54 22.79 -0.70
C PRO A 6 11.13 21.46 -0.08
N GLY A 7 12.06 20.51 -0.06
CA GLY A 7 12.19 19.46 0.96
C GLY A 7 10.95 18.63 1.27
N ILE A 8 10.85 17.44 0.66
CA ILE A 8 9.96 16.36 1.11
C ILE A 8 10.44 15.89 2.49
N MET A 9 9.96 16.55 3.56
CA MET A 9 9.88 15.93 4.88
C MET A 9 8.77 14.88 4.76
N THR A 10 9.08 13.67 4.30
CA THR A 10 8.06 12.63 4.11
C THR A 10 7.55 12.19 5.49
N ASN A 11 6.44 12.76 5.94
CA ASN A 11 5.76 12.19 7.09
C ASN A 11 5.26 10.78 6.68
N PRO A 12 5.26 9.81 7.60
CA PRO A 12 4.73 8.46 7.32
C PRO A 12 3.25 8.49 6.88
N GLU A 13 2.52 9.54 7.28
CA GLU A 13 1.18 9.80 6.80
C GLU A 13 1.12 10.07 5.29
N ASP A 14 2.03 10.88 4.75
CA ASP A 14 2.08 11.20 3.32
C ASP A 14 2.36 9.95 2.47
N LYS A 15 3.32 9.12 2.90
CA LYS A 15 3.62 7.83 2.23
C LYS A 15 2.40 6.90 2.25
N THR A 16 1.67 6.86 3.36
CA THR A 16 0.45 6.04 3.46
C THR A 16 -0.61 6.51 2.48
N GLN A 17 -0.82 7.82 2.37
CA GLN A 17 -1.78 8.40 1.42
C GLN A 17 -1.37 8.16 -0.04
N GLU A 18 -0.07 8.25 -0.36
CA GLU A 18 0.43 7.92 -1.70
C GLU A 18 0.11 6.47 -2.10
N TRP A 19 0.34 5.51 -1.20
CA TRP A 19 -0.01 4.11 -1.45
C TRP A 19 -1.52 3.89 -1.49
N ALA A 20 -2.30 4.58 -0.67
CA ALA A 20 -3.76 4.51 -0.71
C ALA A 20 -4.28 4.95 -2.09
N ASN A 21 -3.80 6.09 -2.59
CA ASN A 21 -4.17 6.61 -3.91
C ASN A 21 -3.75 5.67 -5.06
N LYS A 22 -2.64 4.95 -4.90
CA LYS A 22 -2.16 4.00 -5.92
C LYS A 22 -2.91 2.68 -5.92
N LEU A 23 -3.32 2.17 -4.75
CA LEU A 23 -3.76 0.78 -4.60
C LEU A 23 -5.26 0.62 -4.35
N VAL A 24 -5.91 1.57 -3.67
CA VAL A 24 -7.33 1.45 -3.32
C VAL A 24 -8.18 1.26 -4.59
N GLY A 25 -9.03 0.23 -4.58
CA GLY A 25 -9.86 -0.15 -5.73
C GLY A 25 -9.19 -1.05 -6.77
N LYS A 26 -7.86 -1.20 -6.74
CA LYS A 26 -7.16 -2.17 -7.59
C LYS A 26 -7.28 -3.58 -7.02
N THR A 27 -7.15 -4.60 -7.87
CA THR A 27 -7.14 -6.01 -7.45
C THR A 27 -5.72 -6.56 -7.36
N PHE A 28 -5.51 -7.53 -6.48
CA PHE A 28 -4.20 -8.15 -6.30
C PHE A 28 -3.97 -9.31 -7.29
N SER A 29 -2.82 -9.31 -7.95
CA SER A 29 -2.34 -10.37 -8.83
C SER A 29 -0.96 -10.87 -8.39
N GLU A 30 -0.65 -12.14 -8.60
CA GLU A 30 0.62 -12.72 -8.16
C GLU A 30 1.81 -12.33 -9.06
N SER A 31 1.57 -12.14 -10.35
CA SER A 31 2.64 -12.09 -11.37
C SER A 31 2.65 -10.83 -12.21
N GLU A 32 1.48 -10.22 -12.45
CA GLU A 32 1.31 -9.14 -13.41
C GLU A 32 0.68 -7.91 -12.78
N SER A 33 1.06 -6.74 -13.28
CA SER A 33 0.49 -5.46 -12.90
C SER A 33 0.01 -4.71 -14.12
N ASN A 34 -1.13 -4.02 -13.97
CA ASN A 34 -1.75 -3.23 -15.03
C ASN A 34 -2.51 -2.03 -14.42
N GLU A 35 -3.38 -1.38 -15.17
CA GLU A 35 -4.13 -0.23 -14.67
C GLU A 35 -5.08 -0.58 -13.52
N THR A 36 -5.68 -1.79 -13.54
CA THR A 36 -6.70 -2.25 -12.57
C THR A 36 -6.17 -3.25 -11.54
N MET A 37 -4.92 -3.70 -11.69
CA MET A 37 -4.29 -4.77 -10.91
C MET A 37 -2.88 -4.36 -10.49
N PHE A 38 -2.44 -4.83 -9.33
CA PHE A 38 -1.06 -4.68 -8.86
C PHE A 38 -0.50 -6.03 -8.44
N CYS A 39 0.83 -6.15 -8.46
CA CYS A 39 1.53 -7.34 -8.02
C CYS A 39 2.50 -7.06 -6.88
N LYS A 40 3.06 -8.11 -6.28
CA LYS A 40 4.02 -8.00 -5.18
C LYS A 40 5.28 -7.22 -5.55
N LYS A 41 5.63 -7.17 -6.84
CA LYS A 41 6.81 -6.45 -7.34
C LYS A 41 6.62 -4.93 -7.33
N ASP A 42 5.38 -4.45 -7.32
CA ASP A 42 5.08 -3.01 -7.26
C ASP A 42 5.03 -2.49 -5.82
N LEU A 43 5.11 -3.38 -4.83
CA LEU A 43 5.05 -3.06 -3.41
C LEU A 43 6.46 -2.80 -2.84
N PRO A 44 6.57 -2.07 -1.72
CA PRO A 44 7.85 -1.88 -1.04
C PRO A 44 8.40 -3.21 -0.53
N GLU A 45 9.71 -3.26 -0.25
CA GLU A 45 10.40 -4.47 0.23
C GLU A 45 9.70 -5.08 1.45
N THR A 46 9.33 -4.25 2.43
CA THR A 46 8.58 -4.69 3.59
C THR A 46 7.08 -4.46 3.35
N HIS A 47 6.36 -5.51 2.96
CA HIS A 47 4.92 -5.46 2.76
C HIS A 47 4.20 -6.70 3.32
N ARG A 48 2.90 -6.55 3.59
CA ARG A 48 2.02 -7.66 3.97
C ARG A 48 0.66 -7.47 3.30
N ILE A 49 0.21 -8.51 2.59
CA ILE A 49 -1.13 -8.57 2.02
C ILE A 49 -2.01 -9.32 2.99
N ILE A 50 -3.13 -8.70 3.39
CA ILE A 50 -4.05 -9.22 4.40
C ILE A 50 -5.38 -9.47 3.72
N LYS A 51 -5.77 -10.75 3.63
CA LYS A 51 -7.08 -11.16 3.12
C LYS A 51 -8.15 -11.02 4.22
N PRO A 52 -9.43 -10.85 3.85
CA PRO A 52 -10.53 -10.89 4.82
C PRO A 52 -10.47 -12.16 5.67
N GLY A 53 -10.62 -12.02 6.99
CA GLY A 53 -10.61 -13.14 7.94
C GLY A 53 -9.22 -13.76 8.20
N GLN A 54 -8.16 -13.29 7.54
CA GLN A 54 -6.82 -13.79 7.80
C GLN A 54 -6.34 -13.35 9.20
N PRO A 55 -5.96 -14.28 10.09
CA PRO A 55 -5.37 -13.91 11.37
C PRO A 55 -4.02 -13.24 11.13
N VAL A 56 -3.80 -12.09 11.76
CA VAL A 56 -2.55 -11.33 11.66
C VAL A 56 -2.00 -11.01 13.05
N THR A 57 -0.68 -11.08 13.18
CA THR A 57 0.03 -10.62 14.37
C THR A 57 -0.01 -9.10 14.44
N ARG A 58 -0.15 -8.57 15.67
CA ARG A 58 -0.11 -7.13 15.99
C ARG A 58 1.32 -6.65 16.28
N ASP A 59 2.31 -7.19 15.58
CA ASP A 59 3.69 -6.71 15.65
C ASP A 59 3.81 -5.38 14.91
N PHE A 60 4.36 -4.34 15.57
CA PHE A 60 4.52 -3.03 14.96
C PHE A 60 5.84 -2.93 14.19
N ARG A 61 5.76 -2.65 12.89
CA ARG A 61 6.90 -2.42 11.99
C ARG A 61 6.63 -1.15 11.17
N PRO A 62 7.21 0.01 11.52
CA PRO A 62 6.86 1.29 10.91
C PRO A 62 7.11 1.33 9.39
N GLU A 63 8.11 0.61 8.90
CA GLU A 63 8.45 0.52 7.47
C GLU A 63 7.54 -0.44 6.68
N ARG A 64 6.68 -1.23 7.34
CA ARG A 64 5.85 -2.25 6.67
C ARG A 64 4.58 -1.64 6.12
N LEU A 65 4.35 -1.79 4.81
CA LEU A 65 3.06 -1.50 4.20
C LEU A 65 2.11 -2.70 4.35
N ASN A 66 1.02 -2.52 5.09
CA ASN A 66 -0.09 -3.48 5.11
C ASN A 66 -1.13 -3.09 4.06
N VAL A 67 -1.49 -4.04 3.20
CA VAL A 67 -2.54 -3.88 2.18
C VAL A 67 -3.70 -4.79 2.55
N HIS A 68 -4.85 -4.19 2.88
CA HIS A 68 -6.04 -4.92 3.29
C HIS A 68 -6.96 -5.13 2.09
N LEU A 69 -7.21 -6.40 1.74
CA LEU A 69 -8.11 -6.77 0.66
C LEU A 69 -9.55 -6.94 1.18
N LYS A 70 -10.52 -6.72 0.31
CA LYS A 70 -11.93 -7.08 0.48
C LYS A 70 -12.19 -8.51 0.01
N GLU A 71 -13.42 -8.97 0.20
CA GLU A 71 -13.86 -10.30 -0.24
C GLU A 71 -13.82 -10.47 -1.77
N ASP A 72 -13.99 -9.37 -2.51
CA ASP A 72 -13.87 -9.33 -3.98
C ASP A 72 -12.41 -9.33 -4.48
N GLY A 73 -11.42 -9.31 -3.58
CA GLY A 73 -10.00 -9.26 -3.92
C GLY A 73 -9.45 -7.86 -4.26
N SER A 74 -10.27 -6.82 -4.16
CA SER A 74 -9.85 -5.42 -4.31
C SER A 74 -9.25 -4.86 -3.02
N VAL A 75 -8.38 -3.85 -3.13
CA VAL A 75 -7.83 -3.16 -1.96
C VAL A 75 -8.90 -2.28 -1.31
N SER A 76 -9.12 -2.48 -0.01
CA SER A 76 -9.96 -1.63 0.82
C SER A 76 -9.22 -0.39 1.32
N HIS A 77 -8.06 -0.60 1.93
CA HIS A 77 -7.23 0.43 2.52
C HIS A 77 -5.81 -0.09 2.75
N VAL A 78 -4.89 0.83 3.06
CA VAL A 78 -3.49 0.53 3.38
C VAL A 78 -3.08 1.21 4.68
N VAL A 79 -2.16 0.60 5.41
CA VAL A 79 -1.66 1.12 6.70
C VAL A 79 -0.18 0.80 6.85
N HIS A 80 0.63 1.78 7.28
CA HIS A 80 2.00 1.51 7.73
C HIS A 80 2.01 1.08 9.20
N GLY A 81 2.73 0.00 9.50
CA GLY A 81 2.89 -0.52 10.86
C GLY A 81 2.95 -2.04 10.97
#